data_AF-A0A7D9DGT8-F1
#
_entry.id   AF-A0A7D9DGT8-F1
#
_cell.length_a   1.000
_cell.length_b   1.000
_cell.length_c   1.000
_cell.angle_alpha   90.00
_cell.angle_beta   90.00
_cell.angle_gamma   90.00
#
_symmetry.space_group_name_H-M   'P 1'
#
loop_
_entity.id
_entity.type
_entity.pdbx_description
1 polymer ?
#
loop_
_entity_poly.entity_id
_entity_poly.type
_entity_poly.pdbx_seq_one_letter_code
_entity_poly.pdbx_strand_id
1 'polypeptide(L)'
;MEATKLYTLSEEVLVLILEYLDARTLIRLSKTSRLFHRLCHSDVIWRHRCKIDFNLRAKWLEYSYLYLYELFTKASVLKNDPSFFRPVSQLKTSVIVWYLINPEPPSGSVCQLTASQAKSIWNLTDDDLDRINNETEDNLFSHNYYEWESLYKLFLAKHGGINQMQNYVLRRCLRNRQALEEHYQLSLHSSRQQKWYQFLDNRDTGNKFLKALTEHMPKVTHSYMLHQVTAMYIDGHLKGGFETVKAYADFCGYFKTWLEDKSVKLWPPRQGEMLIKDYKDCLQYVNKEISSVAEELQITLNDFLSKAKPYIERLHEIWLWQNKKGQEYMKEHRPSRVVTEHKCYKRFLDRGNFADFCQLKQFFERREIVVDWFKKNEWLHALLRDYCTRSLRPAHMSTEISPAPHLPTDPITFLVNRFLQTGLKSDFNKLRMKLSEIGNLQLESLNRKSRQLQRAISRDLRNEDSIYFSEVDAPQFTHCFYPQRTDCRFSQRQPFASIEVVNLD
;
A
#
# COMPACT_ATOMS: atom_id res chain seq x y z
N MET A 1 -58.84 -9.47 21.48
CA MET A 1 -57.84 -10.56 21.43
C MET A 1 -56.47 -9.91 21.53
N GLU A 2 -55.78 -10.07 22.66
CA GLU A 2 -54.37 -9.67 22.73
C GLU A 2 -53.56 -10.57 21.79
N ALA A 3 -52.76 -9.96 20.92
CA ALA A 3 -51.85 -10.69 20.05
C ALA A 3 -50.82 -11.41 20.93
N THR A 4 -50.91 -12.73 21.00
CA THR A 4 -49.90 -13.58 21.64
C THR A 4 -48.55 -13.28 20.99
N LYS A 5 -47.62 -12.75 21.79
CA LYS A 5 -46.29 -12.43 21.31
C LYS A 5 -45.52 -13.73 21.09
N LEU A 6 -44.73 -13.83 20.03
CA LEU A 6 -44.07 -15.08 19.63
C LEU A 6 -43.27 -15.74 20.78
N TYR A 7 -42.65 -14.95 21.65
CA TYR A 7 -41.85 -15.45 22.78
C TYR A 7 -42.66 -15.99 23.97
N THR A 8 -43.99 -15.89 23.94
CA THR A 8 -44.88 -16.48 24.98
C THR A 8 -45.31 -17.91 24.63
N LEU A 9 -44.93 -18.42 23.47
CA LEU A 9 -45.12 -19.81 23.09
C LEU A 9 -44.15 -20.73 23.84
N SER A 10 -44.53 -22.00 24.02
CA SER A 10 -43.64 -22.99 24.63
C SER A 10 -42.42 -23.26 23.73
N GLU A 11 -41.33 -23.74 24.33
CA GLU A 11 -40.09 -24.01 23.59
C GLU A 11 -40.28 -25.07 22.49
N GLU A 12 -41.13 -26.06 22.73
CA GLU A 12 -41.46 -27.12 21.77
C GLU A 12 -42.17 -26.56 20.54
N VAL A 13 -43.15 -25.67 20.75
CA VAL A 13 -43.86 -24.99 19.66
C VAL A 13 -42.90 -24.09 18.88
N LEU A 14 -42.01 -23.38 19.58
CA LEU A 14 -40.99 -22.56 18.94
C LEU A 14 -40.03 -23.41 18.11
N VAL A 15 -39.51 -24.52 18.62
CA VAL A 15 -38.63 -25.43 17.86
C VAL A 15 -39.32 -25.93 16.61
N LEU A 16 -40.59 -26.35 16.70
CA LEU A 16 -41.38 -26.78 15.54
C LEU A 16 -41.48 -25.67 14.48
N ILE A 17 -41.74 -24.42 14.87
CA ILE A 17 -41.77 -23.28 13.93
C ILE A 17 -40.39 -23.06 13.30
N LEU A 18 -39.32 -23.14 14.11
CA LEU A 18 -37.95 -22.91 13.65
C LEU A 18 -37.46 -23.99 12.66
N GLU A 19 -37.92 -25.23 12.76
CA GLU A 19 -37.57 -26.30 11.82
C GLU A 19 -37.98 -25.98 10.36
N TYR A 20 -39.03 -25.19 10.16
CA TYR A 20 -39.48 -24.75 8.83
C TYR A 20 -38.64 -23.60 8.24
N LEU A 21 -37.77 -22.97 9.02
CA LEU A 21 -36.95 -21.85 8.56
C LEU A 21 -35.67 -22.36 7.88
N ASP A 22 -35.20 -21.62 6.88
CA ASP A 22 -33.91 -21.88 6.25
C ASP A 22 -32.74 -21.47 7.18
N ALA A 23 -31.57 -22.04 6.93
CA ALA A 23 -30.39 -21.81 7.77
C ALA A 23 -30.00 -20.33 7.88
N ARG A 24 -30.18 -19.51 6.83
CA ARG A 24 -29.84 -18.09 6.89
C ARG A 24 -30.80 -17.33 7.81
N THR A 25 -32.08 -17.64 7.77
CA THR A 25 -33.08 -17.03 8.65
C THR A 25 -32.85 -17.44 10.10
N LEU A 26 -32.51 -18.70 10.36
CA LEU A 26 -32.14 -19.18 11.71
C LEU A 26 -30.95 -18.41 12.31
N ILE A 27 -29.88 -18.21 11.52
CA ILE A 27 -28.70 -17.44 11.95
C ILE A 27 -29.02 -15.94 12.18
N ARG A 28 -29.96 -15.37 11.42
CA ARG A 28 -30.40 -13.99 11.65
C ARG A 28 -31.24 -13.89 12.92
N LEU A 29 -32.16 -14.83 13.12
CA LEU A 29 -33.06 -14.87 14.26
C LEU A 29 -32.28 -15.09 15.57
N SER A 30 -31.22 -15.89 15.55
CA SER A 30 -30.37 -16.13 16.72
C SER A 30 -29.69 -14.86 17.27
N LYS A 31 -29.66 -13.78 16.49
CA LYS A 31 -29.11 -12.47 16.89
C LYS A 31 -30.15 -11.54 17.53
N THR A 32 -31.43 -11.91 17.54
CA THR A 32 -32.52 -11.03 17.99
C THR A 32 -32.77 -11.09 19.50
N SER A 33 -32.66 -12.27 20.12
CA SER A 33 -32.90 -12.45 21.55
C SER A 33 -32.11 -13.63 22.12
N ARG A 34 -31.92 -13.66 23.45
CA ARG A 34 -31.24 -14.78 24.14
C ARG A 34 -32.00 -16.10 24.00
N LEU A 35 -33.33 -16.06 24.00
CA LEU A 35 -34.18 -17.24 23.80
C LEU A 35 -33.93 -17.85 22.42
N PHE A 36 -34.03 -17.04 21.36
CA PHE A 36 -33.77 -17.51 20.00
C PHE A 36 -32.31 -17.89 19.78
N HIS A 37 -31.36 -17.23 20.44
CA HIS A 37 -29.97 -17.66 20.42
C HIS A 37 -29.84 -19.10 20.91
N ARG A 38 -30.36 -19.43 22.10
CA ARG A 38 -30.29 -20.79 22.65
C ARG A 38 -31.03 -21.80 21.76
N LEU A 39 -32.25 -21.48 21.32
CA LEU A 39 -33.05 -22.39 20.51
C LEU A 39 -32.41 -22.65 19.14
N CYS A 40 -32.01 -21.61 18.41
CA CYS A 40 -31.38 -21.72 17.09
C CYS A 40 -30.01 -22.39 17.12
N HIS A 41 -29.34 -22.49 18.27
CA HIS A 41 -28.09 -23.23 18.42
C HIS A 41 -28.29 -24.66 18.97
N SER A 42 -29.53 -25.13 19.12
CA SER A 42 -29.82 -26.50 19.54
C SER A 42 -29.53 -27.52 18.43
N ASP A 43 -28.99 -28.69 18.81
CA ASP A 43 -28.70 -29.77 17.85
C ASP A 43 -29.97 -30.35 17.19
N VAL A 44 -31.14 -30.21 17.81
CA VAL A 44 -32.42 -30.70 17.25
C VAL A 44 -32.70 -30.03 15.90
N ILE A 45 -32.61 -28.70 15.86
CA ILE A 45 -32.86 -27.92 14.64
C ILE A 45 -31.82 -28.26 13.58
N TRP A 46 -30.54 -28.26 13.93
CA TRP A 46 -29.49 -28.52 12.93
C TRP A 46 -29.47 -29.96 12.45
N ARG A 47 -29.86 -30.93 13.29
CA ARG A 47 -30.08 -32.32 12.86
C ARG A 47 -31.22 -32.41 11.85
N HIS A 48 -32.32 -31.72 12.12
CA HIS A 48 -33.45 -31.62 11.18
C HIS A 48 -32.99 -30.98 9.85
N ARG A 49 -32.24 -29.87 9.90
CA ARG A 49 -31.69 -29.21 8.72
C ARG A 49 -30.71 -30.09 7.93
N CYS A 50 -29.80 -30.79 8.59
CA CYS A 50 -28.90 -31.75 7.91
C CYS A 50 -29.67 -32.88 7.23
N LYS A 51 -30.78 -33.34 7.82
CA LYS A 51 -31.65 -34.35 7.22
C LYS A 51 -32.37 -33.83 5.98
N ILE A 52 -32.94 -32.62 6.03
CA ILE A 52 -33.67 -32.04 4.90
C ILE A 52 -32.72 -31.63 3.76
N ASP A 53 -31.66 -30.89 4.09
CA ASP A 53 -30.81 -30.25 3.08
C ASP A 53 -29.77 -31.19 2.48
N PHE A 54 -29.34 -32.21 3.23
CA PHE A 54 -28.24 -33.12 2.84
C PHE A 54 -28.58 -34.62 2.99
N ASN A 55 -29.85 -34.97 3.27
CA ASN A 55 -30.30 -36.36 3.48
C ASN A 55 -29.51 -37.10 4.58
N LEU A 56 -28.98 -36.39 5.58
CA LEU A 56 -28.23 -36.99 6.68
C LEU A 56 -29.18 -37.62 7.72
N ARG A 57 -29.26 -38.95 7.75
CA ARG A 57 -30.14 -39.72 8.67
C ARG A 57 -29.40 -40.28 9.87
N ALA A 58 -28.10 -40.53 9.71
CA ALA A 58 -27.27 -41.10 10.77
C ALA A 58 -27.22 -40.19 12.02
N LYS A 59 -27.29 -40.83 13.19
CA LYS A 59 -27.05 -40.15 14.46
C LYS A 59 -25.54 -39.98 14.63
N TRP A 60 -25.08 -38.74 14.76
CA TRP A 60 -23.68 -38.41 14.97
C TRP A 60 -23.45 -37.93 16.40
N LEU A 61 -22.36 -38.38 17.02
CA LEU A 61 -22.05 -38.10 18.43
C LEU A 61 -20.73 -37.34 18.63
N GLU A 62 -19.85 -37.32 17.62
CA GLU A 62 -18.50 -36.74 17.79
C GLU A 62 -18.50 -35.21 17.69
N TYR A 63 -19.46 -34.61 16.97
CA TYR A 63 -19.55 -33.16 16.73
C TYR A 63 -21.01 -32.69 16.69
N SER A 64 -21.21 -31.38 16.93
CA SER A 64 -22.53 -30.76 16.81
C SER A 64 -23.04 -30.77 15.37
N TYR A 65 -24.36 -30.83 15.21
CA TYR A 65 -24.97 -30.82 13.88
C TYR A 65 -24.81 -29.46 13.18
N LEU A 66 -24.70 -28.38 13.95
CA LEU A 66 -24.37 -27.06 13.41
C LEU A 66 -23.00 -27.07 12.70
N TYR A 67 -21.98 -27.68 13.31
CA TYR A 67 -20.66 -27.79 12.71
C TYR A 67 -20.68 -28.66 11.44
N LEU A 68 -21.38 -29.79 11.47
CA LEU A 68 -21.55 -30.62 10.28
C LEU A 68 -22.26 -29.87 9.15
N TYR A 69 -23.32 -29.13 9.49
CA TYR A 69 -24.06 -28.30 8.53
C TYR A 69 -23.16 -27.27 7.85
N GLU A 70 -22.27 -26.62 8.62
CA GLU A 70 -21.29 -25.69 8.07
C GLU A 70 -20.38 -26.38 7.02
N LEU A 71 -19.83 -27.55 7.34
CA LEU A 71 -18.95 -28.28 6.43
C LEU A 71 -19.68 -28.77 5.17
N PHE A 72 -20.90 -29.31 5.29
CA PHE A 72 -21.70 -29.68 4.12
C PHE A 72 -22.07 -28.48 3.26
N THR A 73 -22.31 -27.32 3.87
CA THR A 73 -22.54 -26.08 3.14
C THR A 73 -21.29 -25.67 2.35
N LYS A 74 -20.09 -25.77 2.93
CA LYS A 74 -18.82 -25.50 2.23
C LYS A 74 -18.63 -26.44 1.04
N ALA A 75 -18.91 -27.73 1.20
CA ALA A 75 -18.90 -28.68 0.10
C ALA A 75 -19.95 -28.33 -0.97
N SER A 76 -21.14 -27.88 -0.59
CA SER A 76 -22.15 -27.44 -1.55
C SER A 76 -21.73 -26.20 -2.35
N VAL A 77 -20.94 -25.30 -1.76
CA VAL A 77 -20.38 -24.14 -2.50
C VAL A 77 -19.40 -24.62 -3.57
N LEU A 78 -18.52 -25.56 -3.23
CA LEU A 78 -17.59 -26.17 -4.20
C LEU A 78 -18.33 -26.93 -5.32
N LYS A 79 -19.49 -27.53 -5.00
CA LYS A 79 -20.37 -28.18 -5.99
C LYS A 79 -20.81 -27.21 -7.10
N ASN A 80 -21.08 -25.97 -6.73
CA ASN A 80 -21.58 -24.94 -7.64
C ASN A 80 -20.46 -24.22 -8.40
N ASP A 81 -19.20 -24.49 -8.10
CA ASP A 81 -18.05 -23.96 -8.84
C ASP A 81 -17.83 -24.81 -10.12
N PRO A 82 -18.09 -24.25 -11.32
CA PRO A 82 -18.04 -25.00 -12.58
C PRO A 82 -16.64 -25.51 -12.93
N SER A 83 -15.60 -24.91 -12.34
CA SER A 83 -14.20 -25.28 -12.58
C SER A 83 -13.69 -26.33 -11.61
N PHE A 84 -14.33 -26.52 -10.46
CA PHE A 84 -13.75 -27.28 -9.35
C PHE A 84 -13.56 -28.77 -9.66
N PHE A 85 -14.51 -29.39 -10.35
CA PHE A 85 -14.45 -30.81 -10.73
C PHE A 85 -13.87 -31.08 -12.13
N ARG A 86 -13.30 -30.06 -12.78
CA ARG A 86 -12.74 -30.18 -14.14
C ARG A 86 -11.23 -29.90 -14.12
N PRO A 87 -10.40 -30.78 -14.72
CA PRO A 87 -10.74 -32.07 -15.34
C PRO A 87 -10.98 -33.18 -14.29
N VAL A 88 -11.82 -34.15 -14.63
CA VAL A 88 -12.20 -35.31 -13.79
C VAL A 88 -10.97 -36.17 -13.40
N SER A 89 -9.91 -36.14 -14.22
CA SER A 89 -8.64 -36.80 -13.93
C SER A 89 -7.93 -36.27 -12.68
N GLN A 90 -8.28 -35.07 -12.21
CA GLN A 90 -7.72 -34.43 -11.01
C GLN A 90 -8.72 -34.36 -9.86
N LEU A 91 -9.73 -35.25 -9.86
CA LEU A 91 -10.69 -35.36 -8.76
C LEU A 91 -9.96 -35.49 -7.43
N LYS A 92 -10.19 -34.52 -6.55
CA LYS A 92 -9.57 -34.49 -5.23
C LYS A 92 -10.34 -35.43 -4.31
N THR A 93 -9.82 -36.64 -4.12
CA THR A 93 -10.46 -37.67 -3.30
C THR A 93 -10.79 -37.17 -1.88
N SER A 94 -10.01 -36.21 -1.35
CA SER A 94 -10.25 -35.59 -0.05
C SER A 94 -11.55 -34.78 0.03
N VAL A 95 -12.01 -34.19 -1.07
CA VAL A 95 -13.24 -33.37 -1.11
C VAL A 95 -14.43 -34.18 -1.61
N ILE A 96 -14.22 -35.13 -2.52
CA ILE A 96 -15.33 -35.89 -3.11
C ILE A 96 -16.07 -36.78 -2.10
N VAL A 97 -15.41 -37.15 -0.99
CA VAL A 97 -16.02 -37.93 0.11
C VAL A 97 -17.27 -37.26 0.65
N TRP A 98 -17.31 -35.92 0.66
CA TRP A 98 -18.42 -35.13 1.19
C TRP A 98 -19.73 -35.30 0.41
N TYR A 99 -19.68 -35.88 -0.79
CA TYR A 99 -20.87 -36.11 -1.63
C TYR A 99 -21.34 -37.57 -1.61
N LEU A 100 -20.60 -38.50 -1.01
CA LEU A 100 -20.94 -39.93 -0.98
C LEU A 100 -22.19 -40.25 -0.16
N ILE A 101 -22.69 -39.29 0.61
CA ILE A 101 -23.94 -39.40 1.36
C ILE A 101 -25.16 -39.35 0.44
N ASN A 102 -25.02 -38.75 -0.75
CA ASN A 102 -26.12 -38.56 -1.69
C ASN A 102 -26.01 -39.53 -2.87
N PRO A 103 -27.17 -40.04 -3.35
CA PRO A 103 -27.22 -40.88 -4.54
C PRO A 103 -26.97 -40.08 -5.83
N GLU A 104 -27.04 -38.75 -5.77
CA GLU A 104 -26.78 -37.87 -6.91
C GLU A 104 -25.31 -37.44 -6.96
N PRO A 105 -24.69 -37.41 -8.15
CA PRO A 105 -23.32 -36.96 -8.30
C PRO A 105 -23.18 -35.45 -8.02
N PRO A 106 -21.99 -34.99 -7.56
CA PRO A 106 -21.75 -33.58 -7.33
C PRO A 106 -21.74 -32.74 -8.62
N SER A 107 -21.41 -33.33 -9.76
CA SER A 107 -21.41 -32.64 -11.05
C SER A 107 -21.67 -33.64 -12.16
N GLY A 108 -22.24 -33.18 -13.27
CA GLY A 108 -22.37 -34.00 -14.48
C GLY A 108 -21.03 -34.49 -15.03
N SER A 109 -19.92 -33.84 -14.68
CA SER A 109 -18.57 -34.36 -15.03
C SER A 109 -18.15 -35.56 -14.18
N VAL A 110 -18.81 -35.83 -13.05
CA VAL A 110 -18.45 -36.87 -12.07
C VAL A 110 -19.54 -37.97 -12.03
N CYS A 111 -20.47 -37.98 -13.00
CA CYS A 111 -21.52 -38.99 -13.05
C CYS A 111 -21.00 -40.39 -13.39
N GLN A 112 -19.86 -40.47 -14.07
CA GLN A 112 -19.21 -41.69 -14.54
C GLN A 112 -17.75 -41.70 -14.10
N LEU A 113 -17.32 -42.78 -13.45
CA LEU A 113 -16.00 -42.92 -12.84
C LEU A 113 -15.27 -44.14 -13.41
N THR A 114 -13.96 -44.03 -13.64
CA THR A 114 -13.16 -45.22 -14.01
C THR A 114 -13.08 -46.22 -12.85
N ALA A 115 -12.72 -47.47 -13.14
CA ALA A 115 -12.51 -48.50 -12.09
C ALA A 115 -11.53 -48.02 -10.99
N SER A 116 -10.42 -47.38 -11.37
CA SER A 116 -9.44 -46.86 -10.40
C SER A 116 -10.00 -45.75 -9.52
N GLN A 117 -10.82 -44.85 -10.09
CA GLN A 117 -11.51 -43.80 -9.35
C GLN A 117 -12.58 -44.39 -8.42
N ALA A 118 -13.37 -45.33 -8.89
CA ALA A 118 -14.40 -46.00 -8.11
C ALA A 118 -13.80 -46.68 -6.86
N LYS A 119 -12.74 -47.49 -7.05
CA LYS A 119 -12.02 -48.13 -5.94
C LYS A 119 -11.47 -47.12 -4.94
N SER A 120 -10.81 -46.06 -5.40
CA SER A 120 -10.20 -45.04 -4.53
C SER A 120 -11.24 -44.22 -3.74
N ILE A 121 -12.30 -43.78 -4.42
CA ILE A 121 -13.32 -42.89 -3.85
C ILE A 121 -14.24 -43.68 -2.91
N TRP A 122 -14.77 -44.81 -3.37
CA TRP A 122 -15.78 -45.58 -2.65
C TRP A 122 -15.20 -46.68 -1.75
N ASN A 123 -13.89 -46.95 -1.84
CA ASN A 123 -13.22 -48.04 -1.14
C ASN A 123 -13.83 -49.41 -1.48
N LEU A 124 -14.03 -49.66 -2.78
CA LEU A 124 -14.55 -50.90 -3.35
C LEU A 124 -13.40 -51.80 -3.83
N THR A 125 -13.60 -53.11 -3.79
CA THR A 125 -12.65 -54.11 -4.33
C THR A 125 -12.95 -54.43 -5.79
N ASP A 126 -12.10 -55.23 -6.44
CA ASP A 126 -12.41 -55.80 -7.76
C ASP A 126 -13.67 -56.67 -7.73
N ASP A 127 -13.78 -57.58 -6.76
CA ASP A 127 -14.97 -58.43 -6.57
C ASP A 127 -16.26 -57.62 -6.39
N ASP A 128 -16.17 -56.45 -5.74
CA ASP A 128 -17.29 -55.53 -5.55
C ASP A 128 -17.75 -54.94 -6.90
N LEU A 129 -16.83 -54.59 -7.79
CA LEU A 129 -17.12 -54.02 -9.11
C LEU A 129 -17.60 -55.07 -10.10
N ASP A 130 -17.10 -56.30 -10.01
CA ASP A 130 -17.53 -57.41 -10.87
C ASP A 130 -19.01 -57.76 -10.64
N ARG A 131 -19.52 -57.58 -9.42
CA ARG A 131 -20.96 -57.72 -9.11
C ARG A 131 -21.83 -56.74 -9.91
N ILE A 132 -21.36 -55.51 -10.13
CA ILE A 132 -22.09 -54.53 -10.95
C ILE A 132 -22.15 -55.00 -12.42
N ASN A 133 -21.03 -55.50 -12.94
CA ASN A 133 -20.94 -55.95 -14.33
C ASN A 133 -21.81 -57.19 -14.59
N ASN A 134 -21.93 -58.09 -13.60
CA ASN A 134 -22.71 -59.33 -13.70
C ASN A 134 -24.23 -59.11 -13.59
N GLU A 135 -24.69 -58.03 -12.94
CA GLU A 135 -26.12 -57.70 -12.85
C GLU A 135 -26.69 -57.06 -14.14
N THR A 136 -25.81 -56.51 -14.99
CA THR A 136 -26.18 -55.94 -16.31
C THR A 136 -25.95 -56.98 -17.41
N GLU A 137 -26.84 -57.97 -17.51
CA GLU A 137 -26.71 -59.15 -18.40
C GLU A 137 -26.67 -58.88 -19.93
N ASP A 138 -26.70 -57.63 -20.42
CA ASP A 138 -26.85 -57.34 -21.86
C ASP A 138 -25.77 -56.47 -22.53
N ASN A 139 -24.68 -56.09 -21.85
CA ASN A 139 -23.67 -55.22 -22.45
C ASN A 139 -22.35 -55.93 -22.77
N LEU A 140 -22.25 -56.45 -23.99
CA LEU A 140 -21.02 -56.94 -24.67
C LEU A 140 -19.86 -55.91 -24.73
N PHE A 141 -20.07 -54.69 -24.24
CA PHE A 141 -19.05 -53.67 -24.07
C PHE A 141 -18.72 -53.51 -22.59
N SER A 142 -17.52 -53.93 -22.19
CA SER A 142 -16.88 -53.56 -20.92
C SER A 142 -17.07 -52.06 -20.70
N HIS A 143 -17.97 -51.69 -19.80
CA HIS A 143 -18.15 -50.29 -19.44
C HIS A 143 -16.89 -49.88 -18.67
N ASN A 144 -15.97 -49.20 -19.36
CA ASN A 144 -14.75 -48.65 -18.73
C ASN A 144 -15.06 -47.63 -17.61
N TYR A 145 -16.34 -47.31 -17.42
CA TYR A 145 -16.85 -46.33 -16.49
C TYR A 145 -18.06 -46.89 -15.72
N TYR A 146 -18.10 -46.59 -14.42
CA TYR A 146 -19.17 -46.95 -13.50
C TYR A 146 -20.01 -45.73 -13.16
N GLU A 147 -21.33 -45.88 -13.19
CA GLU A 147 -22.25 -44.81 -12.83
C GLU A 147 -22.31 -44.56 -11.31
N TRP A 148 -22.40 -43.30 -10.92
CA TRP A 148 -22.47 -42.89 -9.52
C TRP A 148 -23.61 -43.57 -8.74
N GLU A 149 -24.79 -43.68 -9.36
CA GLU A 149 -25.95 -44.30 -8.71
C GLU A 149 -25.73 -45.79 -8.43
N SER A 150 -25.15 -46.52 -9.38
CA SER A 150 -24.81 -47.94 -9.25
C SER A 150 -23.75 -48.15 -8.15
N LEU A 151 -22.72 -47.31 -8.13
CA LEU A 151 -21.71 -47.32 -7.07
C LEU A 151 -22.32 -47.01 -5.69
N TYR A 152 -23.26 -46.06 -5.62
CA TYR A 152 -23.96 -45.73 -4.38
C TYR A 152 -24.81 -46.91 -3.86
N LYS A 153 -25.55 -47.60 -4.75
CA LYS A 153 -26.35 -48.79 -4.38
C LYS A 153 -25.45 -49.91 -3.84
N LEU A 154 -24.35 -50.21 -4.52
CA LEU A 154 -23.38 -51.21 -4.10
C LEU A 154 -22.74 -50.83 -2.75
N PHE A 155 -22.35 -49.57 -2.59
CA PHE A 155 -21.75 -49.07 -1.36
C PHE A 155 -22.72 -49.12 -0.17
N LEU A 156 -24.00 -48.84 -0.41
CA LEU A 156 -25.05 -48.99 0.60
C LEU A 156 -25.25 -50.45 1.02
N ALA A 157 -25.22 -51.39 0.07
CA ALA A 157 -25.29 -52.82 0.34
C ALA A 157 -24.08 -53.31 1.15
N LYS A 158 -22.86 -52.92 0.76
CA LYS A 158 -21.59 -53.27 1.44
C LYS A 158 -21.59 -52.90 2.93
N HIS A 159 -22.17 -51.77 3.28
CA HIS A 159 -22.21 -51.28 4.65
C HIS A 159 -23.45 -51.71 5.44
N GLY A 160 -24.37 -52.48 4.85
CA GLY A 160 -25.54 -53.01 5.56
C GLY A 160 -26.64 -51.97 5.83
N GLY A 161 -26.69 -50.89 5.04
CA GLY A 161 -27.75 -49.88 5.10
C GLY A 161 -27.25 -48.44 5.23
N ILE A 162 -28.20 -47.50 5.09
CA ILE A 162 -27.91 -46.06 4.99
C ILE A 162 -27.25 -45.49 6.24
N ASN A 163 -27.63 -45.93 7.44
CA ASN A 163 -27.11 -45.38 8.69
C ASN A 163 -25.63 -45.76 8.92
N GLN A 164 -25.29 -47.03 8.69
CA GLN A 164 -23.92 -47.54 8.80
C GLN A 164 -23.02 -46.91 7.73
N MET A 165 -23.50 -46.84 6.48
CA MET A 165 -22.81 -46.20 5.37
C MET A 165 -22.53 -44.71 5.65
N GLN A 166 -23.54 -43.94 6.07
CA GLN A 166 -23.37 -42.53 6.41
C GLN A 166 -22.41 -42.33 7.59
N ASN A 167 -22.47 -43.16 8.63
CA ASN A 167 -21.51 -43.11 9.74
C ASN A 167 -20.06 -43.36 9.27
N TYR A 168 -19.86 -44.32 8.35
CA TYR A 168 -18.56 -44.57 7.75
C TYR A 168 -18.07 -43.36 6.92
N VAL A 169 -18.94 -42.77 6.10
CA VAL A 169 -18.63 -41.59 5.29
C VAL A 169 -18.28 -40.39 6.18
N LEU A 170 -19.05 -40.11 7.24
CA LEU A 170 -18.79 -39.02 8.18
C LEU A 170 -17.39 -39.11 8.82
N ARG A 171 -16.95 -40.32 9.20
CA ARG A 171 -15.57 -40.54 9.70
C ARG A 171 -14.51 -40.16 8.66
N ARG A 172 -14.73 -40.49 7.39
CA ARG A 172 -13.81 -40.10 6.30
C ARG A 172 -13.87 -38.59 6.04
N CYS A 173 -15.05 -37.97 6.06
CA CYS A 173 -15.22 -36.53 5.92
C CYS A 173 -14.42 -35.77 6.98
N LEU A 174 -14.51 -36.19 8.24
CA LEU A 174 -13.77 -35.55 9.34
C LEU A 174 -12.25 -35.64 9.18
N ARG A 175 -11.72 -36.78 8.70
CA ARG A 175 -10.29 -36.92 8.38
C ARG A 175 -9.85 -35.93 7.29
N ASN A 176 -10.74 -35.58 6.37
CA ASN A 176 -10.47 -34.70 5.24
C ASN A 176 -11.00 -33.27 5.42
N ARG A 177 -11.43 -32.88 6.63
CA ARG A 177 -12.03 -31.56 6.89
C ARG A 177 -11.10 -30.39 6.55
N GLN A 178 -9.80 -30.55 6.78
CA GLN A 178 -8.81 -29.51 6.50
C GLN A 178 -8.67 -29.27 4.99
N ALA A 179 -8.63 -30.35 4.20
CA ALA A 179 -8.59 -30.25 2.74
C ALA A 179 -9.86 -29.59 2.18
N LEU A 180 -11.04 -29.89 2.76
CA LEU A 180 -12.28 -29.20 2.39
C LEU A 180 -12.16 -27.69 2.65
N GLU A 181 -11.66 -27.29 3.82
CA GLU A 181 -11.50 -25.88 4.16
C GLU A 181 -10.53 -25.17 3.22
N GLU A 182 -9.36 -25.75 2.95
CA GLU A 182 -8.37 -25.19 2.04
C GLU A 182 -8.95 -24.98 0.63
N HIS A 183 -9.66 -25.98 0.11
CA HIS A 183 -10.30 -25.86 -1.21
C HIS A 183 -11.46 -24.88 -1.23
N TYR A 184 -12.23 -24.81 -0.15
CA TYR A 184 -13.29 -23.81 0.01
C TYR A 184 -12.71 -22.39 -0.04
N GLN A 185 -11.63 -22.11 0.70
CA GLN A 185 -10.98 -20.80 0.67
C GLN A 185 -10.42 -20.46 -0.72
N LEU A 186 -9.80 -21.42 -1.41
CA LEU A 186 -9.28 -21.23 -2.78
C LEU A 186 -10.40 -20.93 -3.80
N SER A 187 -11.54 -21.61 -3.69
CA SER A 187 -12.70 -21.36 -4.56
C SER A 187 -13.33 -19.99 -4.27
N LEU A 188 -13.45 -19.60 -2.99
CA LEU A 188 -13.90 -18.26 -2.63
C LEU A 188 -12.97 -17.18 -3.17
N HIS A 189 -11.66 -17.34 -3.01
CA HIS A 189 -10.66 -16.40 -3.55
C HIS A 189 -10.81 -16.25 -5.07
N SER A 190 -10.85 -17.36 -5.80
CA SER A 190 -11.05 -17.38 -7.26
C SER A 190 -12.38 -16.73 -7.68
N SER A 191 -13.47 -17.02 -6.98
CA SER A 191 -14.79 -16.45 -7.23
C SER A 191 -14.81 -14.93 -7.01
N ARG A 192 -14.20 -14.44 -5.92
CA ARG A 192 -14.09 -12.99 -5.65
C ARG A 192 -13.23 -12.31 -6.71
N GLN A 193 -12.12 -12.92 -7.10
CA GLN A 193 -11.25 -12.43 -8.15
C GLN A 193 -11.99 -12.34 -9.50
N GLN A 194 -12.75 -13.37 -9.89
CA GLN A 194 -13.54 -13.37 -11.12
C GLN A 194 -14.60 -12.27 -11.10
N LYS A 195 -15.32 -12.10 -9.98
CA LYS A 195 -16.31 -11.03 -9.80
C LYS A 195 -15.68 -9.64 -9.93
N TRP A 196 -14.45 -9.47 -9.42
CA TRP A 196 -13.69 -8.23 -9.60
C TRP A 196 -13.34 -7.98 -11.08
N TYR A 197 -12.84 -8.99 -11.80
CA TYR A 197 -12.53 -8.83 -13.23
C TYR A 197 -13.77 -8.53 -14.07
N GLN A 198 -14.89 -9.21 -13.81
CA GLN A 198 -16.17 -8.93 -14.47
C GLN A 198 -16.61 -7.48 -14.27
N PHE A 199 -16.37 -6.92 -13.09
CA PHE A 199 -16.68 -5.52 -12.80
C PHE A 199 -15.74 -4.54 -13.53
N LEU A 200 -14.46 -4.88 -13.68
CA LEU A 200 -13.52 -4.07 -14.48
C LEU A 200 -13.84 -4.08 -15.98
N ASP A 201 -14.36 -5.19 -16.49
CA ASP A 201 -14.69 -5.35 -17.91
C ASP A 201 -16.06 -4.80 -18.29
N ASN A 202 -16.94 -4.57 -17.31
CA ASN A 202 -18.27 -4.02 -17.55
C ASN A 202 -18.20 -2.54 -17.99
N ARG A 203 -18.63 -2.28 -19.24
CA ARG A 203 -18.54 -0.95 -19.88
C ARG A 203 -19.50 0.08 -19.29
N ASP A 204 -20.63 -0.36 -18.72
CA ASP A 204 -21.71 0.52 -18.24
C ASP A 204 -21.51 1.01 -16.80
N THR A 205 -20.71 0.29 -16.00
CA THR A 205 -20.34 0.68 -14.62
C THR A 205 -18.97 1.37 -14.54
N GLY A 206 -18.35 1.61 -15.70
CA GLY A 206 -17.49 2.79 -15.88
C GLY A 206 -16.30 2.93 -14.95
N ASN A 207 -15.49 1.89 -14.74
CA ASN A 207 -14.20 2.06 -14.06
C ASN A 207 -13.02 2.24 -15.02
N LYS A 208 -13.21 3.07 -16.06
CA LYS A 208 -12.11 3.54 -16.93
C LYS A 208 -10.94 4.10 -16.10
N PHE A 209 -11.21 4.70 -14.93
CA PHE A 209 -10.19 5.23 -14.02
C PHE A 209 -9.39 4.14 -13.31
N LEU A 210 -10.03 3.12 -12.74
CA LEU A 210 -9.31 1.98 -12.14
C LEU A 210 -8.59 1.17 -13.22
N LYS A 211 -9.23 0.99 -14.38
CA LYS A 211 -8.63 0.29 -15.52
C LYS A 211 -7.38 1.02 -16.02
N ALA A 212 -7.42 2.34 -16.20
CA ALA A 212 -6.26 3.16 -16.55
C ALA A 212 -5.16 3.16 -15.47
N LEU A 213 -5.53 3.08 -14.18
CA LEU A 213 -4.56 2.89 -13.09
C LEU A 213 -3.88 1.51 -13.13
N THR A 214 -4.56 0.49 -13.68
CA THR A 214 -4.04 -0.88 -13.83
C THR A 214 -3.35 -1.17 -15.18
N GLU A 215 -3.66 -0.44 -16.25
CA GLU A 215 -3.22 -0.72 -17.64
C GLU A 215 -1.72 -0.47 -17.89
N HIS A 216 -1.08 0.45 -17.16
CA HIS A 216 0.35 0.74 -17.29
C HIS A 216 1.26 -0.17 -16.45
N MET A 217 0.71 -1.21 -15.83
CA MET A 217 1.45 -2.06 -14.90
C MET A 217 1.82 -3.42 -15.52
N PRO A 218 3.07 -3.89 -15.36
CA PRO A 218 3.49 -5.18 -15.90
C PRO A 218 2.61 -6.34 -15.38
N LYS A 219 2.39 -7.36 -16.22
CA LYS A 219 1.53 -8.53 -15.92
C LYS A 219 1.94 -9.28 -14.64
N VAL A 220 3.21 -9.22 -14.26
CA VAL A 220 3.76 -9.91 -13.07
C VAL A 220 3.38 -9.19 -11.75
N THR A 221 3.17 -7.86 -11.81
CA THR A 221 2.72 -7.03 -10.68
C THR A 221 1.21 -7.09 -10.41
N HIS A 222 0.43 -7.85 -11.19
CA HIS A 222 -0.99 -8.10 -10.90
C HIS A 222 -1.20 -8.81 -9.55
N SER A 223 -0.14 -9.38 -8.95
CA SER A 223 -0.13 -9.95 -7.60
C SER A 223 0.00 -8.90 -6.48
N TYR A 224 0.51 -7.70 -6.77
CA TYR A 224 0.66 -6.60 -5.81
C TYR A 224 -0.29 -5.46 -6.19
N MET A 225 -1.57 -5.70 -5.89
CA MET A 225 -2.67 -4.78 -6.05
C MET A 225 -2.34 -3.41 -5.47
N LEU A 226 -2.40 -2.37 -6.31
CA LEU A 226 -2.19 -0.97 -5.89
C LEU A 226 -3.33 -0.42 -5.00
N HIS A 227 -4.35 -1.25 -4.73
CA HIS A 227 -5.48 -0.89 -3.89
C HIS A 227 -5.67 -1.95 -2.80
N GLN A 228 -5.17 -1.65 -1.61
CA GLN A 228 -5.25 -2.53 -0.43
C GLN A 228 -6.69 -3.04 -0.19
N VAL A 229 -7.71 -2.22 -0.50
CA VAL A 229 -9.13 -2.58 -0.42
C VAL A 229 -9.51 -3.74 -1.34
N THR A 230 -9.02 -3.79 -2.59
CA THR A 230 -9.33 -4.90 -3.51
C THR A 230 -8.60 -6.18 -3.09
N ALA A 231 -7.40 -6.06 -2.53
CA ALA A 231 -6.67 -7.19 -1.96
C ALA A 231 -7.42 -7.80 -0.78
N MET A 232 -7.78 -6.96 0.19
CA MET A 232 -8.59 -7.36 1.33
C MET A 232 -9.93 -8.00 0.90
N TYR A 233 -10.54 -7.53 -0.19
CA TYR A 233 -11.74 -8.17 -0.74
C TYR A 233 -11.44 -9.58 -1.26
N ILE A 234 -10.45 -9.75 -2.14
CA ILE A 234 -10.12 -11.03 -2.76
C ILE A 234 -9.72 -12.05 -1.67
N ASP A 235 -8.89 -11.63 -0.72
CA ASP A 235 -8.45 -12.44 0.42
C ASP A 235 -9.58 -12.74 1.42
N GLY A 236 -10.65 -11.93 1.41
CA GLY A 236 -11.85 -12.13 2.24
C GLY A 236 -11.81 -11.45 3.61
N HIS A 237 -10.85 -10.56 3.82
CA HIS A 237 -10.73 -9.73 5.02
C HIS A 237 -11.65 -8.49 5.00
N LEU A 238 -12.27 -8.17 3.86
CA LEU A 238 -13.10 -6.97 3.74
C LEU A 238 -14.55 -7.21 4.21
N LYS A 239 -14.94 -6.60 5.34
CA LYS A 239 -16.27 -6.81 5.93
C LYS A 239 -17.43 -6.39 5.04
N GLY A 240 -17.32 -5.21 4.42
CA GLY A 240 -18.32 -4.68 3.49
C GLY A 240 -18.35 -5.42 2.14
N GLY A 241 -17.46 -6.41 1.95
CA GLY A 241 -17.38 -7.20 0.74
C GLY A 241 -17.28 -6.33 -0.51
N PHE A 242 -18.01 -6.75 -1.55
CA PHE A 242 -17.92 -6.09 -2.85
C PHE A 242 -18.53 -4.68 -2.88
N GLU A 243 -19.43 -4.33 -1.96
CA GLU A 243 -20.01 -2.99 -1.90
C GLU A 243 -18.98 -1.94 -1.47
N THR A 244 -18.05 -2.29 -0.57
CA THR A 244 -16.92 -1.42 -0.24
C THR A 244 -15.95 -1.26 -1.42
N VAL A 245 -15.77 -2.30 -2.24
CA VAL A 245 -14.98 -2.20 -3.49
C VAL A 245 -15.62 -1.22 -4.47
N LYS A 246 -16.95 -1.26 -4.64
CA LYS A 246 -17.67 -0.28 -5.46
C LYS A 246 -17.56 1.13 -4.89
N ALA A 247 -17.75 1.31 -3.59
CA ALA A 247 -17.59 2.60 -2.93
C ALA A 247 -16.18 3.18 -3.12
N TYR A 248 -15.15 2.33 -3.08
CA TYR A 248 -13.77 2.72 -3.34
C TYR A 248 -13.55 3.14 -4.80
N ALA A 249 -14.19 2.45 -5.74
CA ALA A 249 -14.16 2.79 -7.15
C ALA A 249 -14.79 4.17 -7.43
N ASP A 250 -15.99 4.39 -6.90
CA ASP A 250 -16.70 5.66 -6.99
C ASP A 250 -15.88 6.79 -6.38
N PHE A 251 -15.23 6.51 -5.24
CA PHE A 251 -14.29 7.42 -4.59
C PHE A 251 -13.15 7.82 -5.52
N CYS A 252 -12.45 6.86 -6.12
CA CYS A 252 -11.33 7.14 -7.02
C CYS A 252 -11.75 8.06 -8.18
N GLY A 253 -12.90 7.77 -8.81
CA GLY A 253 -13.43 8.58 -9.91
C GLY A 253 -13.78 10.00 -9.47
N TYR A 254 -14.64 10.13 -8.44
CA TYR A 254 -15.08 11.42 -7.93
C TYR A 254 -13.90 12.26 -7.40
N PHE A 255 -12.99 11.63 -6.64
CA PHE A 255 -11.89 12.31 -5.99
C PHE A 255 -10.89 12.87 -7.01
N LYS A 256 -10.64 12.17 -8.12
CA LYS A 256 -9.79 12.70 -9.20
C LYS A 256 -10.36 14.00 -9.77
N THR A 257 -11.64 14.02 -10.13
CA THR A 257 -12.30 15.22 -10.66
C THR A 257 -12.35 16.34 -9.63
N TRP A 258 -12.64 16.02 -8.36
CA TRP A 258 -12.62 17.00 -7.27
C TRP A 258 -11.23 17.62 -7.06
N LEU A 259 -10.18 16.79 -7.11
CA LEU A 259 -8.80 17.23 -6.96
C LEU A 259 -8.36 18.12 -8.13
N GLU A 260 -8.73 17.78 -9.36
CA GLU A 260 -8.50 18.59 -10.56
C GLU A 260 -9.15 19.99 -10.43
N ASP A 261 -10.45 20.08 -10.10
CA ASP A 261 -11.15 21.35 -9.92
C ASP A 261 -10.54 22.22 -8.81
N LYS A 262 -10.16 21.61 -7.69
CA LYS A 262 -9.51 22.32 -6.59
C LYS A 262 -8.11 22.81 -6.96
N SER A 263 -7.36 22.01 -7.72
CA SER A 263 -5.97 22.29 -8.07
C SER A 263 -5.81 23.38 -9.11
N VAL A 264 -6.79 23.54 -10.01
CA VAL A 264 -6.84 24.64 -10.99
C VAL A 264 -7.07 25.99 -10.31
N LYS A 265 -7.79 26.01 -9.17
CA LYS A 265 -8.08 27.23 -8.39
C LYS A 265 -6.89 27.73 -7.56
N LEU A 266 -5.78 26.99 -7.50
CA LEU A 266 -4.58 27.38 -6.76
C LEU A 266 -3.67 28.28 -7.60
N TRP A 267 -2.85 29.09 -6.94
CA TRP A 267 -1.80 29.86 -7.60
C TRP A 267 -0.40 29.45 -7.08
N PRO A 268 0.50 28.96 -7.95
CA PRO A 268 0.24 28.52 -9.32
C PRO A 268 -0.63 27.25 -9.34
N PRO A 269 -1.37 26.99 -10.44
CA PRO A 269 -2.18 25.79 -10.59
C PRO A 269 -1.34 24.51 -10.52
N ARG A 270 -1.89 23.45 -9.92
CA ARG A 270 -1.23 22.12 -9.93
C ARG A 270 -1.78 21.29 -11.07
N GLN A 271 -0.93 20.92 -12.02
CA GLN A 271 -1.32 20.20 -13.24
C GLN A 271 -0.28 19.14 -13.60
N GLY A 272 -0.65 18.23 -14.52
CA GLY A 272 0.26 17.21 -15.05
C GLY A 272 0.79 16.25 -14.00
N GLU A 273 2.09 15.96 -14.05
CA GLU A 273 2.75 14.95 -13.22
C GLU A 273 2.63 15.21 -11.71
N MET A 274 2.60 16.48 -11.29
CA MET A 274 2.47 16.83 -9.87
C MET A 274 1.13 16.35 -9.33
N LEU A 275 0.04 16.70 -10.02
CA LEU A 275 -1.31 16.32 -9.63
C LEU A 275 -1.48 14.80 -9.55
N ILE A 276 -0.86 14.07 -10.49
CA ILE A 276 -0.85 12.60 -10.51
C ILE A 276 -0.13 12.04 -9.28
N LYS A 277 1.00 12.63 -8.88
CA LYS A 277 1.73 12.23 -7.68
C LYS A 277 0.90 12.47 -6.41
N ASP A 278 0.29 13.64 -6.30
CA ASP A 278 -0.52 14.03 -5.15
C ASP A 278 -1.75 13.12 -4.97
N TYR A 279 -2.37 12.76 -6.08
CA TYR A 279 -3.44 11.78 -6.13
C TYR A 279 -2.95 10.42 -5.59
N LYS A 280 -1.80 9.91 -6.08
CA LYS A 280 -1.23 8.63 -5.63
C LYS A 280 -0.88 8.63 -4.15
N ASP A 281 -0.20 9.68 -3.67
CA ASP A 281 0.21 9.80 -2.26
C ASP A 281 -1.03 9.85 -1.35
N CYS A 282 -2.09 10.56 -1.76
CA CYS A 282 -3.35 10.57 -1.03
C CYS A 282 -4.03 9.19 -1.01
N LEU A 283 -4.06 8.45 -2.12
CA LEU A 283 -4.63 7.11 -2.16
C LEU A 283 -3.89 6.15 -1.21
N GLN A 284 -2.55 6.24 -1.16
CA GLN A 284 -1.75 5.44 -0.23
C GLN A 284 -2.07 5.76 1.23
N TYR A 285 -2.19 7.05 1.57
CA TYR A 285 -2.58 7.49 2.91
C TYR A 285 -3.99 6.97 3.28
N VAL A 286 -4.97 7.14 2.40
CA VAL A 286 -6.36 6.71 2.62
C VAL A 286 -6.45 5.20 2.81
N ASN A 287 -5.76 4.42 1.97
CA ASN A 287 -5.72 2.97 2.10
C ASN A 287 -5.14 2.54 3.45
N LYS A 288 -4.00 3.12 3.85
CA LYS A 288 -3.35 2.82 5.14
C LYS A 288 -4.26 3.09 6.33
N GLU A 289 -4.95 4.22 6.32
CA GLU A 289 -5.85 4.62 7.42
C GLU A 289 -7.11 3.73 7.48
N ILE A 290 -7.67 3.39 6.32
CA ILE A 290 -8.95 2.68 6.25
C ILE A 290 -8.79 1.17 6.41
N SER A 291 -7.65 0.58 6.07
CA SER A 291 -7.48 -0.87 6.13
C SER A 291 -7.72 -1.48 7.51
N SER A 292 -7.32 -0.82 8.59
CA SER A 292 -7.63 -1.30 9.94
C SER A 292 -9.13 -1.34 10.22
N VAL A 293 -9.88 -0.36 9.72
CA VAL A 293 -11.33 -0.22 9.93
C VAL A 293 -12.13 -1.12 8.99
N ALA A 294 -11.61 -1.37 7.79
CA ALA A 294 -12.28 -2.11 6.73
C ALA A 294 -12.42 -3.63 7.02
N GLU A 295 -11.64 -4.15 7.97
CA GLU A 295 -11.80 -5.52 8.49
C GLU A 295 -13.04 -5.67 9.38
N GLU A 296 -13.45 -4.60 10.04
CA GLU A 296 -14.53 -4.62 11.04
C GLU A 296 -15.84 -4.04 10.51
N LEU A 297 -15.75 -3.03 9.62
CA LEU A 297 -16.89 -2.24 9.17
C LEU A 297 -16.97 -2.17 7.64
N GLN A 298 -18.19 -1.99 7.15
CA GLN A 298 -18.42 -1.65 5.74
C GLN A 298 -18.05 -0.17 5.53
N ILE A 299 -17.10 0.07 4.62
CA ILE A 299 -16.65 1.42 4.28
C ILE A 299 -17.45 1.95 3.09
N THR A 300 -17.90 3.19 3.20
CA THR A 300 -18.68 3.92 2.19
C THR A 300 -17.84 4.98 1.47
N LEU A 301 -18.40 5.56 0.41
CA LEU A 301 -17.78 6.68 -0.34
C LEU A 301 -17.40 7.85 0.58
N ASN A 302 -18.28 8.20 1.51
CA ASN A 302 -18.07 9.32 2.42
C ASN A 302 -16.92 9.05 3.40
N ASP A 303 -16.73 7.80 3.82
CA ASP A 303 -15.64 7.42 4.71
C ASP A 303 -14.28 7.61 4.01
N PHE A 304 -14.17 7.18 2.74
CA PHE A 304 -12.99 7.44 1.92
C PHE A 304 -12.71 8.95 1.76
N LEU A 305 -13.76 9.73 1.44
CA LEU A 305 -13.63 11.18 1.27
C LEU A 305 -13.28 11.91 2.57
N SER A 306 -13.77 11.44 3.72
CA SER A 306 -13.48 12.02 5.03
C SER A 306 -11.99 11.96 5.38
N LYS A 307 -11.27 10.97 4.86
CA LYS A 307 -9.81 10.83 5.01
C LYS A 307 -9.05 11.60 3.93
N ALA A 308 -9.54 11.55 2.69
CA ALA A 308 -8.85 12.14 1.54
C ALA A 308 -8.87 13.69 1.55
N LYS A 309 -10.03 14.30 1.85
CA LYS A 309 -10.18 15.77 1.78
C LYS A 309 -9.23 16.51 2.74
N PRO A 310 -9.16 16.16 4.04
CA PRO A 310 -8.23 16.84 4.96
C PRO A 310 -6.77 16.69 4.55
N TYR A 311 -6.38 15.52 4.02
CA TYR A 311 -5.02 15.29 3.54
C TYR A 311 -4.65 16.27 2.41
N ILE A 312 -5.54 16.42 1.42
CA ILE A 312 -5.34 17.35 0.31
C ILE A 312 -5.40 18.81 0.76
N GLU A 313 -6.28 19.16 1.68
CA GLU A 313 -6.37 20.53 2.21
C GLU A 313 -5.07 20.93 2.91
N ARG A 314 -4.49 20.05 3.74
CA ARG A 314 -3.17 20.26 4.34
C ARG A 314 -2.06 20.40 3.31
N LEU A 315 -2.12 19.60 2.25
CA LEU A 315 -1.19 19.68 1.14
C LEU A 315 -1.32 21.02 0.38
N HIS A 316 -2.55 21.53 0.22
CA HIS A 316 -2.80 22.85 -0.35
C HIS A 316 -2.26 23.97 0.53
N GLU A 317 -2.37 23.87 1.86
CA GLU A 317 -1.78 24.86 2.77
C GLU A 317 -0.26 24.95 2.61
N ILE A 318 0.42 23.80 2.51
CA ILE A 318 1.86 23.75 2.25
C ILE A 318 2.18 24.37 0.89
N TRP A 319 1.40 24.04 -0.14
CA TRP A 319 1.59 24.59 -1.49
C TRP A 319 1.44 26.11 -1.53
N LEU A 320 0.37 26.64 -0.93
CA LEU A 320 0.12 28.08 -0.85
C LEU A 320 1.22 28.79 -0.08
N TRP A 321 1.66 28.20 1.04
CA TRP A 321 2.79 28.71 1.79
C TRP A 321 4.06 28.76 0.93
N GLN A 322 4.40 27.69 0.21
CA GLN A 322 5.59 27.61 -0.65
C GLN A 322 5.60 28.71 -1.72
N ASN A 323 4.43 29.04 -2.28
CA ASN A 323 4.28 29.96 -3.40
C ASN A 323 3.99 31.41 -3.01
N LYS A 324 3.82 31.72 -1.71
CA LYS A 324 3.47 33.08 -1.22
C LYS A 324 4.40 34.19 -1.72
N LYS A 325 5.68 33.90 -1.97
CA LYS A 325 6.71 34.86 -2.41
C LYS A 325 7.02 34.78 -3.93
N GLY A 326 6.20 34.07 -4.72
CA GLY A 326 6.34 33.95 -6.18
C GLY A 326 7.19 32.76 -6.65
N GLN A 327 7.20 32.51 -7.97
CA GLN A 327 7.86 31.34 -8.57
C GLN A 327 9.39 31.41 -8.54
N GLU A 328 9.98 32.58 -8.77
CA GLU A 328 11.44 32.78 -8.73
C GLU A 328 11.98 32.47 -7.34
N TYR A 329 11.29 32.97 -6.32
CA TYR A 329 11.58 32.70 -4.93
C TYR A 329 11.52 31.21 -4.58
N MET A 330 10.49 30.52 -5.07
CA MET A 330 10.31 29.10 -4.85
C MET A 330 11.46 28.29 -5.48
N LYS A 331 11.81 28.60 -6.74
CA LYS A 331 12.91 27.92 -7.46
C LYS A 331 14.22 28.06 -6.70
N GLU A 332 14.47 29.23 -6.14
CA GLU A 332 15.72 29.55 -5.48
C GLU A 332 15.83 28.97 -4.06
N HIS A 333 14.78 29.09 -3.24
CA HIS A 333 14.88 28.85 -1.80
C HIS A 333 14.10 27.62 -1.30
N ARG A 334 13.19 27.05 -2.09
CA ARG A 334 12.19 26.06 -1.60
C ARG A 334 11.96 24.84 -2.51
N PRO A 335 13.00 24.18 -3.06
CA PRO A 335 12.79 23.02 -3.92
C PRO A 335 11.87 21.99 -3.23
N SER A 336 10.77 21.64 -3.93
CA SER A 336 9.66 20.83 -3.39
C SER A 336 10.13 19.53 -2.74
N ARG A 337 11.18 18.88 -3.29
CA ARG A 337 11.75 17.65 -2.73
C ARG A 337 12.22 17.80 -1.27
N VAL A 338 12.88 18.90 -0.93
CA VAL A 338 13.39 19.14 0.43
C VAL A 338 12.26 19.30 1.44
N VAL A 339 11.16 19.92 1.01
CA VAL A 339 9.95 20.02 1.83
C VAL A 339 9.33 18.64 2.02
N THR A 340 9.18 17.86 0.94
CA THR A 340 8.57 16.52 1.01
C THR A 340 9.35 15.50 1.83
N GLU A 341 10.67 15.66 1.95
CA GLU A 341 11.54 14.78 2.73
C GLU A 341 11.57 15.13 4.22
N HIS A 342 11.13 16.33 4.60
CA HIS A 342 11.18 16.78 5.99
C HIS A 342 10.21 15.99 6.89
N LYS A 343 10.66 15.61 8.09
CA LYS A 343 9.84 14.80 9.02
C LYS A 343 8.53 15.50 9.42
N CYS A 344 8.58 16.82 9.61
CA CYS A 344 7.39 17.59 9.98
C CYS A 344 6.37 17.69 8.83
N TYR A 345 6.82 17.63 7.57
CA TYR A 345 5.91 17.57 6.42
C TYR A 345 5.05 16.30 6.46
N LYS A 346 5.69 15.13 6.61
CA LYS A 346 4.99 13.84 6.72
C LYS A 346 4.04 13.81 7.91
N ARG A 347 4.50 14.26 9.09
CA ARG A 347 3.66 14.30 10.31
C ARG A 347 2.47 15.23 10.17
N PHE A 348 2.66 16.40 9.56
CA PHE A 348 1.57 17.33 9.34
C PHE A 348 0.55 16.74 8.36
N LEU A 349 0.98 16.16 7.25
CA LEU A 349 0.07 15.52 6.30
C LEU A 349 -0.68 14.33 6.90
N ASP A 350 -0.04 13.54 7.75
CA ASP A 350 -0.66 12.37 8.38
C ASP A 350 -1.60 12.78 9.53
N ARG A 351 -1.13 13.62 10.46
CA ARG A 351 -1.81 13.89 11.75
C ARG A 351 -2.55 15.22 11.80
N GLY A 352 -2.26 16.14 10.89
CA GLY A 352 -2.85 17.49 10.89
C GLY A 352 -2.42 18.39 12.05
N ASN A 353 -1.31 18.08 12.72
CA ASN A 353 -0.82 18.90 13.82
C ASN A 353 -0.19 20.21 13.30
N PHE A 354 -0.85 21.34 13.59
CA PHE A 354 -0.39 22.66 13.15
C PHE A 354 1.00 23.02 13.70
N ALA A 355 1.41 22.49 14.85
CA ALA A 355 2.75 22.70 15.38
C ALA A 355 3.84 22.15 14.44
N ASP A 356 3.60 20.99 13.82
CA ASP A 356 4.53 20.41 12.83
C ASP A 356 4.60 21.29 11.56
N PHE A 357 3.48 21.90 11.14
CA PHE A 357 3.46 22.86 10.04
C PHE A 357 4.22 24.15 10.39
N CYS A 358 4.04 24.70 11.59
CA CYS A 358 4.80 25.86 12.05
C CYS A 358 6.30 25.58 12.11
N GLN A 359 6.71 24.41 12.63
CA GLN A 359 8.11 24.01 12.67
C GLN A 359 8.71 23.86 11.27
N LEU A 360 7.95 23.26 10.35
CA LEU A 360 8.33 23.18 8.94
C LEU A 360 8.54 24.59 8.36
N LYS A 361 7.57 25.48 8.52
CA LYS A 361 7.64 26.86 8.02
C LYS A 361 8.84 27.61 8.58
N GLN A 362 9.03 27.59 9.90
CA GLN A 362 10.15 28.25 10.58
C GLN A 362 11.50 27.71 10.11
N PHE A 363 11.62 26.39 9.91
CA PHE A 363 12.85 25.77 9.42
C PHE A 363 13.28 26.37 8.06
N PHE A 364 12.34 26.51 7.13
CA PHE A 364 12.63 27.08 5.81
C PHE A 364 12.84 28.59 5.86
N GLU A 365 12.06 29.33 6.64
CA GLU A 365 12.28 30.78 6.84
C GLU A 365 13.66 31.06 7.45
N ARG A 366 14.14 30.23 8.39
CA ARG A 366 15.50 30.34 8.93
C ARG A 366 16.56 30.00 7.87
N ARG A 367 16.28 29.04 7.00
CA ARG A 367 17.17 28.73 5.87
C ARG A 367 17.29 29.89 4.91
N GLU A 368 16.18 30.60 4.65
CA GLU A 368 16.18 31.83 3.83
C GLU A 368 17.16 32.85 4.40
N ILE A 369 17.13 33.09 5.72
CA ILE A 369 18.07 34.01 6.42
C ILE A 369 19.53 33.62 6.18
N VAL A 370 19.86 32.33 6.28
CA VAL A 370 21.23 31.86 6.07
C VAL A 370 21.65 32.10 4.62
N VAL A 371 20.82 31.73 3.65
CA VAL A 371 21.13 31.90 2.22
C VAL A 371 21.29 33.38 1.85
N ASP A 372 20.40 34.25 2.32
CA ASP A 372 20.48 35.69 2.06
C ASP A 372 21.74 36.32 2.66
N TRP A 373 22.14 35.88 3.87
CA TRP A 373 23.41 36.30 4.46
C TRP A 373 24.61 35.87 3.62
N PHE A 374 24.60 34.63 3.09
CA PHE A 374 25.66 34.14 2.21
C PHE A 374 25.76 34.93 0.91
N LYS A 375 24.63 35.23 0.26
CA LYS A 375 24.60 36.07 -0.94
C LYS A 375 25.18 37.46 -0.69
N LYS A 376 24.83 38.10 0.44
CA LYS A 376 25.38 39.42 0.81
C LYS A 376 26.89 39.40 1.09
N ASN A 377 27.49 38.24 1.35
CA ASN A 377 28.91 38.08 1.63
C ASN A 377 29.63 37.38 0.46
N GLU A 378 29.50 37.93 -0.75
CA GLU A 378 30.04 37.35 -2.00
C GLU A 378 31.53 37.03 -1.95
N TRP A 379 32.32 37.84 -1.25
CA TRP A 379 33.75 37.61 -1.06
C TRP A 379 34.04 36.26 -0.37
N LEU A 380 33.22 35.89 0.61
CA LEU A 380 33.32 34.65 1.36
C LEU A 380 32.89 33.45 0.49
N HIS A 381 31.89 33.66 -0.37
CA HIS A 381 31.45 32.69 -1.37
C HIS A 381 32.54 32.41 -2.41
N ALA A 382 33.19 33.46 -2.93
CA ALA A 382 34.28 33.35 -3.90
C ALA A 382 35.52 32.63 -3.32
N LEU A 383 35.78 32.83 -2.02
CA LEU A 383 36.94 32.30 -1.31
C LEU A 383 36.75 30.85 -0.84
N LEU A 384 35.57 30.51 -0.31
CA LEU A 384 35.29 29.19 0.26
C LEU A 384 34.80 28.16 -0.77
N ARG A 385 34.45 28.60 -1.99
CA ARG A 385 33.96 27.77 -3.11
C ARG A 385 33.08 26.59 -2.63
N ASP A 386 33.35 25.36 -3.07
CA ASP A 386 32.58 24.15 -2.78
C ASP A 386 32.66 23.65 -1.33
N TYR A 387 33.63 24.11 -0.54
CA TYR A 387 33.99 23.51 0.75
C TYR A 387 32.94 23.80 1.84
N CYS A 388 32.37 25.01 1.83
CA CYS A 388 31.29 25.40 2.75
C CYS A 388 29.93 25.47 2.04
N THR A 389 29.90 25.72 0.72
CA THR A 389 28.64 25.88 -0.02
C THR A 389 27.84 24.59 -0.15
N ARG A 390 28.43 23.39 -0.04
CA ARG A 390 27.67 22.12 -0.09
C ARG A 390 26.61 21.99 1.01
N SER A 391 26.93 22.40 2.24
CA SER A 391 26.02 22.32 3.39
C SER A 391 24.97 23.43 3.40
N LEU A 392 25.10 24.39 2.49
CA LEU A 392 24.31 25.63 2.42
C LEU A 392 23.59 25.80 1.07
N ARG A 393 23.94 24.98 0.07
CA ARG A 393 23.39 25.04 -1.29
C ARG A 393 21.90 24.67 -1.33
N PRO A 394 21.14 25.25 -2.26
CA PRO A 394 19.84 24.72 -2.66
C PRO A 394 20.00 23.30 -3.21
N ALA A 395 19.10 22.39 -2.83
CA ALA A 395 19.18 20.97 -3.19
C ALA A 395 19.09 20.69 -4.71
N HIS A 396 18.71 21.66 -5.54
CA HIS A 396 18.61 21.49 -6.99
C HIS A 396 19.94 21.60 -7.75
N MET A 397 21.03 22.01 -7.08
CA MET A 397 22.40 22.01 -7.64
C MET A 397 23.20 20.76 -7.23
N SER A 398 22.58 19.83 -6.48
CA SER A 398 23.17 18.55 -6.09
C SER A 398 22.73 17.45 -7.06
N THR A 399 23.04 17.62 -8.35
CA THR A 399 23.02 16.52 -9.30
C THR A 399 24.31 15.75 -9.16
N GLU A 400 24.42 14.92 -8.13
CA GLU A 400 25.22 13.70 -8.10
C GLU A 400 25.17 13.10 -6.69
N ILE A 401 24.52 11.94 -6.60
CA ILE A 401 24.70 11.00 -5.51
C ILE A 401 26.15 10.52 -5.64
N SER A 402 27.07 11.15 -4.90
CA SER A 402 28.41 10.60 -4.65
C SER A 402 28.50 10.11 -3.21
N PRO A 403 29.26 9.02 -2.98
CA PRO A 403 29.12 8.19 -1.79
C PRO A 403 29.46 8.96 -0.52
N ALA A 404 28.74 8.61 0.55
CA ALA A 404 28.86 9.21 1.87
C ALA A 404 30.34 9.36 2.28
N PRO A 405 30.79 10.56 2.69
CA PRO A 405 32.05 10.66 3.39
C PRO A 405 31.84 10.08 4.78
N HIS A 406 32.49 8.95 5.04
CA HIS A 406 32.65 8.37 6.37
C HIS A 406 33.42 9.37 7.24
N LEU A 407 32.72 10.26 7.92
CA LEU A 407 33.15 10.94 9.16
C LEU A 407 31.96 11.73 9.72
N PRO A 408 31.67 11.65 11.03
CA PRO A 408 30.70 12.54 11.63
C PRO A 408 31.27 13.97 11.67
N THR A 409 30.38 14.95 11.50
CA THR A 409 30.53 16.36 11.92
C THR A 409 31.58 17.22 11.19
N ASP A 410 31.20 17.74 10.03
CA ASP A 410 31.62 19.11 9.67
C ASP A 410 30.95 20.09 10.67
N PRO A 411 31.74 20.87 11.46
CA PRO A 411 31.21 21.79 12.47
C PRO A 411 30.29 22.87 11.86
N ILE A 412 30.46 23.22 10.58
CA ILE A 412 29.55 24.15 9.89
C ILE A 412 28.19 23.50 9.69
N THR A 413 28.14 22.29 9.13
CA THR A 413 26.90 21.53 8.92
C THR A 413 26.12 21.33 10.23
N PHE A 414 26.81 21.06 11.34
CA PHE A 414 26.19 20.97 12.65
C PHE A 414 25.58 22.30 13.13
N LEU A 415 26.33 23.40 13.03
CA LEU A 415 25.87 24.73 13.42
C LEU A 415 24.69 25.22 12.56
N VAL A 416 24.72 24.92 11.26
CA VAL A 416 23.61 25.19 10.34
C VAL A 416 22.37 24.44 10.81
N ASN A 417 22.44 23.12 10.96
CA ASN A 417 21.28 22.31 11.38
C ASN A 417 20.73 22.75 12.75
N ARG A 418 21.62 23.08 13.70
CA ARG A 418 21.23 23.57 15.02
C ARG A 418 20.53 24.93 14.94
N PHE A 419 21.01 25.86 14.12
CA PHE A 419 20.31 27.14 13.90
C PHE A 419 18.95 26.94 13.22
N LEU A 420 18.86 26.08 12.20
CA LEU A 420 17.60 25.80 11.53
C LEU A 420 16.56 25.20 12.48
N GLN A 421 16.98 24.37 13.44
CA GLN A 421 16.11 23.78 14.46
C GLN A 421 15.71 24.77 15.58
N THR A 422 16.66 25.56 16.09
CA THR A 422 16.45 26.38 17.29
C THR A 422 16.06 27.82 16.99
N GLY A 423 16.51 28.39 15.87
CA GLY A 423 16.35 29.80 15.52
C GLY A 423 17.14 30.78 16.40
N LEU A 424 18.03 30.28 17.27
CA LEU A 424 18.73 31.14 18.23
C LEU A 424 19.77 32.02 17.53
N LYS A 425 19.73 33.33 17.80
CA LYS A 425 20.72 34.31 17.29
C LYS A 425 22.16 33.95 17.69
N SER A 426 22.34 33.34 18.86
CA SER A 426 23.64 32.87 19.34
C SER A 426 24.22 31.77 18.46
N ASP A 427 23.39 30.85 17.96
CA ASP A 427 23.82 29.77 17.06
C ASP A 427 24.12 30.30 15.66
N PHE A 428 23.35 31.30 15.18
CA PHE A 428 23.68 32.00 13.93
C PHE A 428 24.99 32.79 14.03
N ASN A 429 25.25 33.47 15.15
CA ASN A 429 26.50 34.18 15.36
C ASN A 429 27.71 33.24 15.42
N LYS A 430 27.57 32.07 16.07
CA LYS A 430 28.60 31.02 16.06
C LYS A 430 28.89 30.51 14.65
N LEU A 431 27.86 30.32 13.84
CA LEU A 431 28.00 29.97 12.43
C LEU A 431 28.81 31.05 11.67
N ARG A 432 28.42 32.32 11.81
CA ARG A 432 29.12 33.45 11.17
C ARG A 432 30.60 33.54 11.57
N MET A 433 30.88 33.42 12.87
CA MET A 433 32.26 33.42 13.38
C MET A 433 33.07 32.28 12.77
N LYS A 434 32.50 31.06 12.76
CA LYS A 434 33.22 29.89 12.26
C LYS A 434 33.52 29.98 10.75
N LEU A 435 32.59 30.52 9.99
CA LEU A 435 32.78 30.78 8.56
C LEU A 435 33.83 31.86 8.30
N SER A 436 33.85 32.92 9.12
CA SER A 436 34.87 33.97 9.04
C SER A 436 36.26 33.44 9.40
N GLU A 437 36.39 32.60 10.42
CA GLU A 437 37.66 31.93 10.78
C GLU A 437 38.21 31.13 9.59
N ILE A 438 37.37 30.30 8.97
CA ILE A 438 37.78 29.46 7.84
C ILE A 438 38.11 30.33 6.61
N GLY A 439 37.33 31.38 6.38
CA GLY A 439 37.63 32.38 5.36
C GLY A 439 39.00 33.02 5.55
N ASN A 440 39.31 33.47 6.76
CA ASN A 440 40.60 34.10 7.06
C ASN A 440 41.78 33.13 6.86
N LEU A 441 41.65 31.87 7.27
CA LEU A 441 42.67 30.85 7.05
C LEU A 441 42.94 30.59 5.56
N GLN A 442 41.90 30.54 4.73
CA GLN A 442 42.04 30.37 3.28
C GLN A 442 42.67 31.60 2.63
N LEU A 443 42.29 32.80 3.05
CA LEU A 443 42.88 34.05 2.57
C LEU A 443 44.37 34.14 2.92
N GLU A 444 44.76 33.76 4.15
CA GLU A 444 46.16 33.68 4.54
C GLU A 444 46.94 32.67 3.69
N SER A 445 46.36 31.51 3.42
CA SER A 445 46.97 30.48 2.56
C SER A 445 47.20 31.00 1.14
N LEU A 446 46.21 31.67 0.54
CA LEU A 446 46.32 32.30 -0.77
C LEU A 446 47.37 33.41 -0.79
N ASN A 447 47.42 34.25 0.26
CA ASN A 447 48.45 35.28 0.41
C ASN A 447 49.86 34.68 0.51
N ARG A 448 50.03 33.55 1.22
CA ARG A 448 51.31 32.84 1.28
C ARG A 448 51.71 32.30 -0.10
N LYS A 449 50.79 31.67 -0.83
CA LYS A 449 51.03 31.17 -2.20
C LYS A 449 51.35 32.28 -3.18
N SER A 450 50.63 33.40 -3.13
CA SER A 450 50.90 34.59 -3.95
C SER A 450 52.31 35.13 -3.70
N ARG A 451 52.73 35.26 -2.44
CA ARG A 451 54.11 35.66 -2.08
C ARG A 451 55.15 34.65 -2.56
N GLN A 452 54.86 33.36 -2.52
CA GLN A 452 55.76 32.32 -3.05
C GLN A 452 55.89 32.40 -4.57
N LEU A 453 54.78 32.59 -5.28
CA LEU A 453 54.75 32.81 -6.74
C LEU A 453 55.50 34.09 -7.14
N GLN A 454 55.28 35.21 -6.44
CA GLN A 454 56.03 36.44 -6.67
C GLN A 454 57.54 36.23 -6.50
N ARG A 455 57.95 35.49 -5.46
CA ARG A 455 59.36 35.15 -5.24
C ARG A 455 59.92 34.19 -6.30
N ALA A 456 59.11 33.27 -6.83
CA ALA A 456 59.49 32.38 -7.93
C ALA A 456 59.68 33.17 -9.23
N ILE A 457 58.70 33.99 -9.61
CA ILE A 457 58.77 34.86 -10.79
C ILE A 457 59.95 35.84 -10.69
N SER A 458 60.20 36.44 -9.51
CA SER A 458 61.39 37.29 -9.31
C SER A 458 62.72 36.54 -9.35
N ARG A 459 62.73 35.22 -9.11
CA ARG A 459 63.93 34.39 -9.30
C ARG A 459 64.11 33.99 -10.75
N ASP A 460 63.02 33.67 -11.45
CA ASP A 460 63.05 33.33 -12.87
C ASP A 460 63.47 34.54 -13.71
N LEU A 461 62.95 35.75 -13.42
CA LEU A 461 63.39 37.00 -14.06
C LEU A 461 64.87 37.32 -13.79
N ARG A 462 65.41 36.96 -12.61
CA ARG A 462 66.84 37.13 -12.31
C ARG A 462 67.73 36.09 -13.01
N ASN A 463 67.15 34.96 -13.44
CA ASN A 463 67.86 33.93 -14.19
C ASN A 463 67.78 34.18 -15.71
N GLU A 464 66.82 34.97 -16.20
CA GLU A 464 66.69 35.35 -17.62
C GLU A 464 67.50 36.60 -18.03
N ASP A 465 68.11 37.33 -17.08
CA ASP A 465 69.04 38.44 -17.38
C ASP A 465 70.40 37.99 -17.97
N SER A 466 70.54 36.70 -18.33
CA SER A 466 71.61 36.21 -19.20
C SER A 466 71.00 35.45 -20.37
N ILE A 467 70.57 36.16 -21.42
CA ILE A 467 70.80 35.88 -22.85
C ILE A 467 70.12 37.00 -23.69
N TYR A 468 70.94 37.59 -24.56
CA TYR A 468 70.72 38.61 -25.60
C TYR A 468 69.29 39.01 -26.01
N PHE A 469 69.08 40.33 -26.05
CA PHE A 469 68.11 41.03 -26.89
C PHE A 469 68.33 40.70 -28.38
N SER A 470 67.25 40.38 -29.08
CA SER A 470 67.04 40.75 -30.49
C SER A 470 65.61 41.24 -30.64
N GLU A 471 65.48 42.51 -31.00
CA GLU A 471 64.25 43.15 -31.46
C GLU A 471 63.67 42.37 -32.65
N VAL A 472 62.36 42.09 -32.67
CA VAL A 472 61.44 42.22 -33.83
C VAL A 472 59.99 42.25 -33.32
N ASP A 473 59.32 43.36 -33.63
CA ASP A 473 57.88 43.64 -33.81
C ASP A 473 56.84 43.42 -32.71
N ALA A 474 56.48 44.53 -32.07
CA ALA A 474 55.10 44.80 -31.67
C ALA A 474 54.31 45.38 -32.86
N PRO A 475 52.99 45.12 -32.93
CA PRO A 475 52.12 46.26 -32.66
C PRO A 475 50.90 45.94 -31.78
N GLN A 476 50.68 46.90 -30.87
CA GLN A 476 49.41 47.53 -30.52
C GLN A 476 48.33 46.69 -29.82
N PHE A 477 48.12 46.98 -28.53
CA PHE A 477 46.85 47.55 -28.05
C PHE A 477 47.10 48.31 -26.75
N THR A 478 47.09 49.64 -26.83
CA THR A 478 47.11 50.55 -25.69
C THR A 478 45.73 51.15 -25.43
N HIS A 479 45.42 51.29 -24.14
CA HIS A 479 44.45 52.20 -23.50
C HIS A 479 42.96 51.79 -23.53
N CYS A 480 42.16 51.96 -22.47
CA CYS A 480 42.29 52.47 -21.10
C CYS A 480 41.03 51.95 -20.34
N PHE A 481 41.00 51.77 -19.02
CA PHE A 481 40.69 52.85 -18.07
C PHE A 481 41.15 52.45 -16.65
N TYR A 482 42.09 53.23 -16.11
CA TYR A 482 42.16 53.59 -14.69
C TYR A 482 42.05 55.12 -14.62
N PRO A 483 41.38 55.73 -13.63
CA PRO A 483 41.62 57.11 -13.26
C PRO A 483 42.87 57.24 -12.37
N GLN A 484 43.46 58.44 -12.43
CA GLN A 484 44.80 58.80 -12.00
C GLN A 484 45.01 58.90 -10.49
N ARG A 485 46.27 58.67 -10.09
CA ARG A 485 46.86 58.95 -8.77
C ARG A 485 46.92 60.45 -8.48
N THR A 486 46.72 60.82 -7.21
CA THR A 486 47.49 61.89 -6.57
C THR A 486 48.07 61.38 -5.23
N ASP A 487 49.40 61.39 -5.18
CA ASP A 487 50.32 61.56 -4.05
C ASP A 487 50.03 60.91 -2.68
N CYS A 488 50.77 59.82 -2.42
CA CYS A 488 51.08 59.35 -1.08
C CYS A 488 52.52 59.76 -0.72
N ARG A 489 52.67 60.68 0.25
CA ARG A 489 53.84 60.71 1.14
C ARG A 489 53.51 59.90 2.39
N PHE A 490 54.39 58.96 2.71
CA PHE A 490 54.36 58.14 3.91
C PHE A 490 54.57 58.97 5.18
N SER A 491 53.70 58.83 6.17
CA SER A 491 54.11 58.82 7.58
C SER A 491 53.04 58.21 8.51
N GLN A 492 53.47 57.17 9.23
CA GLN A 492 53.11 56.81 10.61
C GLN A 492 51.78 56.09 10.91
N ARG A 493 51.91 55.20 11.90
CA ARG A 493 50.94 54.24 12.49
C ARG A 493 49.71 54.94 13.08
N GLN A 494 48.51 54.31 12.98
CA GLN A 494 47.54 54.08 14.09
C GLN A 494 46.28 53.29 13.62
N PRO A 495 45.40 52.79 14.54
CA PRO A 495 44.86 51.41 14.55
C PRO A 495 43.49 51.21 13.84
N PHE A 496 43.08 49.94 13.80
CA PHE A 496 41.78 49.43 13.34
C PHE A 496 40.57 50.29 13.74
N ALA A 497 39.67 50.54 12.77
CA ALA A 497 38.35 51.09 13.01
C ALA A 497 37.37 49.99 13.45
N SER A 498 36.58 50.36 14.44
CA SER A 498 35.56 49.64 15.19
C SER A 498 34.36 49.17 14.36
N ILE A 499 33.76 48.08 14.85
CA ILE A 499 32.50 47.47 14.43
C ILE A 499 31.37 48.51 14.50
N GLU A 500 30.73 48.81 13.37
CA GLU A 500 29.43 49.48 13.37
C GLU A 500 28.34 48.50 13.80
N VAL A 501 27.70 48.83 14.92
CA VAL A 501 26.45 48.23 15.38
C VAL A 501 25.33 48.77 14.50
N VAL A 502 24.84 47.94 13.57
CA VAL A 502 23.55 48.21 12.92
C VAL A 502 22.46 47.70 13.85
N ASN A 503 21.75 48.64 14.49
CA ASN A 503 20.48 48.35 15.15
C ASN A 503 19.47 47.87 14.12
N LEU A 504 18.85 46.73 14.41
CA LEU A 504 17.65 46.24 13.73
C LEU A 504 16.57 46.14 14.81
N ASP A 505 15.63 47.07 14.75
CA ASP A 505 14.27 46.85 15.26
C ASP A 505 13.56 45.78 14.42
#